data_AF-A0A6L9EXL1-F1
#
_entry.id   AF-A0A6L9EXL1-F1
#
_cell.length_a   1.000
_cell.length_b   1.000
_cell.length_c   1.000
_cell.angle_alpha   90.00
_cell.angle_beta   90.00
_cell.angle_gamma   90.00
#
_symmetry.space_group_name_H-M   'P 1'
#
loop_
_entity.id
_entity.type
_entity.pdbx_description
1 polymer ?
#
loop_
_entity_poly.entity_id
_entity_poly.type
_entity_poly.pdbx_seq_one_letter_code
_entity_poly.pdbx_strand_id
1 'polypeptide(L)'
;MKNTKIGLIAVSALFLIFSISCNTEKKEKEKTPPQNQVEEVKIEISYDTNTPKSIIKAIEAASGGWGKLWKQKDVEFNYNYLQADGTADKSIERYVFHTEQSWGKYTQHDINVMPGTDGEVIQYYDGENAHISQNGTKIEDPTAIGSTQFLRKANYFWFVMMYKLDNPGVLYEYNGSENVNGTDYDKVTVTYDPEVTKKEQNDIYVLYVNKETKMVDQFYFSLPAFGFNDPVLLMKVNYEEVNGLMIPAKRDIFFPGEDGSYGDQPAIQEISTNIKFNNGFTEADLSI
;
A
#
# COMPACT_ATOMS: atom_id res chain seq x y z
N MET A 1 -76.82 -2.02 6.26
CA MET A 1 -76.08 -2.69 5.17
C MET A 1 -75.28 -3.85 5.76
N LYS A 2 -75.38 -5.01 5.09
CA LYS A 2 -74.61 -6.28 5.17
C LYS A 2 -73.42 -6.30 6.16
N ASN A 3 -73.45 -7.18 7.17
CA ASN A 3 -72.71 -8.48 7.26
C ASN A 3 -71.17 -8.25 7.36
N THR A 4 -70.38 -8.74 8.32
CA THR A 4 -70.30 -10.03 9.06
C THR A 4 -69.24 -9.79 10.19
N LYS A 5 -69.47 -10.05 11.49
CA LYS A 5 -69.21 -11.32 12.23
C LYS A 5 -67.78 -11.88 11.96
N ILE A 6 -66.86 -11.95 12.93
CA ILE A 6 -66.58 -13.04 13.92
C ILE A 6 -65.22 -12.68 14.55
N GLY A 7 -64.81 -12.88 15.82
CA GLY A 7 -65.31 -13.48 17.07
C GLY A 7 -64.14 -13.32 18.08
N LEU A 8 -64.33 -12.90 19.34
CA LEU A 8 -64.73 -13.71 20.53
C LEU A 8 -63.74 -14.88 20.77
N ILE A 9 -63.13 -15.20 21.92
CA ILE A 9 -63.47 -15.22 23.37
C ILE A 9 -62.11 -15.48 24.08
N ALA A 10 -61.63 -14.72 25.08
CA ALA A 10 -61.85 -14.81 26.53
C ALA A 10 -61.64 -16.19 27.21
N VAL A 11 -61.43 -16.12 28.54
CA VAL A 11 -61.44 -17.20 29.58
C VAL A 11 -60.03 -17.73 29.93
N SER A 12 -59.40 -17.39 31.06
CA SER A 12 -59.66 -17.62 32.51
C SER A 12 -58.89 -18.82 33.10
N ALA A 13 -58.79 -18.82 34.44
CA ALA A 13 -58.27 -19.84 35.36
C ALA A 13 -56.74 -19.78 35.58
N LEU A 14 -56.23 -19.35 36.75
CA LEU A 14 -56.43 -19.86 38.12
C LEU A 14 -56.09 -21.35 38.22
N PHE A 15 -54.91 -21.71 38.78
CA PHE A 15 -54.81 -22.57 39.96
C PHE A 15 -53.35 -22.81 40.41
N LEU A 16 -53.22 -22.65 41.72
CA LEU A 16 -52.19 -23.04 42.67
C LEU A 16 -51.77 -24.54 42.62
N ILE A 17 -50.63 -24.82 43.30
CA ILE A 17 -50.24 -26.02 44.10
C ILE A 17 -49.08 -26.91 43.56
N PHE A 18 -47.96 -26.88 44.33
CA PHE A 18 -46.98 -27.92 44.75
C PHE A 18 -46.77 -29.17 43.87
N SER A 19 -45.56 -29.68 43.61
CA SER A 19 -44.61 -30.22 44.61
C SER A 19 -43.38 -30.86 43.92
N ILE A 20 -42.21 -30.75 44.59
CA ILE A 20 -41.17 -31.77 44.83
C ILE A 20 -40.76 -32.67 43.65
N SER A 21 -39.51 -32.55 43.18
CA SER A 21 -38.41 -33.47 43.53
C SER A 21 -37.22 -33.30 42.58
N CYS A 22 -36.02 -33.45 43.14
CA CYS A 22 -34.75 -33.46 42.43
C CYS A 22 -34.71 -34.50 41.30
N ASN A 23 -34.27 -34.05 40.11
CA ASN A 23 -33.16 -34.74 39.46
C ASN A 23 -32.38 -33.72 38.64
N THR A 24 -31.11 -33.50 39.01
CA THR A 24 -30.18 -32.68 38.24
C THR A 24 -29.73 -33.50 37.04
N GLU A 25 -30.46 -33.42 35.93
CA GLU A 25 -29.97 -33.84 34.63
C GLU A 25 -29.32 -32.67 33.89
N LYS A 26 -28.17 -33.01 33.32
CA LYS A 26 -27.14 -32.14 32.77
C LYS A 26 -27.71 -31.32 31.62
N LYS A 27 -27.54 -29.99 31.69
CA LYS A 27 -27.61 -29.13 30.50
C LYS A 27 -26.50 -29.55 29.54
N GLU A 28 -26.93 -30.06 28.39
CA GLU A 28 -26.12 -30.33 27.23
C GLU A 28 -25.43 -29.02 26.81
N LYS A 29 -24.10 -28.99 26.93
CA LYS A 29 -23.28 -27.93 26.36
C LYS A 29 -23.38 -28.05 24.85
N GLU A 30 -24.01 -27.07 24.23
CA GLU A 30 -23.93 -26.81 22.81
C GLU A 30 -22.44 -26.81 22.41
N LYS A 31 -22.05 -27.81 21.62
CA LYS A 31 -20.67 -27.97 21.16
C LYS A 31 -20.40 -26.86 20.16
N THR A 32 -19.63 -25.86 20.58
CA THR A 32 -18.93 -24.96 19.66
C THR A 32 -18.19 -25.82 18.63
N PRO A 33 -18.39 -25.61 17.31
CA PRO A 33 -17.61 -26.31 16.30
C PRO A 33 -16.13 -26.03 16.57
N PRO A 34 -15.23 -27.04 16.46
CA PRO A 34 -13.81 -26.81 16.67
C PRO A 34 -13.35 -25.73 15.71
N GLN A 35 -12.87 -24.63 16.28
CA GLN A 35 -12.17 -23.57 15.58
C GLN A 35 -10.93 -24.24 15.00
N ASN A 36 -11.01 -24.67 13.74
CA ASN A 36 -9.84 -25.07 12.98
C ASN A 36 -8.88 -23.89 13.04
N GLN A 37 -7.85 -24.03 13.85
CA GLN A 37 -6.62 -23.28 13.69
C GLN A 37 -6.16 -23.64 12.28
N VAL A 38 -6.38 -22.74 11.34
CA VAL A 38 -5.67 -22.80 10.07
C VAL A 38 -4.22 -22.54 10.49
N GLU A 39 -3.46 -23.62 10.67
CA GLU A 39 -2.00 -23.53 10.67
C GLU A 39 -1.64 -22.72 9.43
N GLU A 40 -1.07 -21.54 9.66
CA GLU A 40 -0.50 -20.73 8.61
C GLU A 40 0.61 -21.59 8.01
N VAL A 41 0.33 -22.20 6.86
CA VAL A 41 1.32 -22.97 6.11
C VAL A 41 2.45 -22.02 5.83
N LYS A 42 3.55 -22.12 6.60
CA LYS A 42 4.82 -21.49 6.26
C LYS A 42 5.26 -22.11 4.96
N ILE A 43 4.89 -21.47 3.85
CA ILE A 43 5.48 -21.76 2.56
C ILE A 43 6.96 -21.46 2.75
N GLU A 44 7.79 -22.49 2.67
CA GLU A 44 9.24 -22.31 2.64
C GLU A 44 9.57 -21.60 1.33
N ILE A 45 9.70 -20.27 1.39
CA ILE A 45 10.05 -19.47 0.23
C ILE A 45 11.50 -19.81 -0.11
N SER A 46 11.71 -20.39 -1.30
CA SER A 46 13.06 -20.66 -1.78
C SER A 46 13.80 -19.35 -2.05
N TYR A 47 15.09 -19.31 -1.72
CA TYR A 47 15.99 -18.19 -2.01
C TYR A 47 17.20 -18.74 -2.76
N ASP A 48 17.23 -18.55 -4.09
CA ASP A 48 18.25 -19.06 -4.99
C ASP A 48 18.72 -17.97 -5.94
N THR A 49 19.99 -17.60 -5.87
CA THR A 49 20.60 -16.57 -6.71
C THR A 49 20.69 -16.95 -8.18
N ASN A 50 20.58 -18.25 -8.53
CA ASN A 50 20.46 -18.70 -9.92
C ASN A 50 19.05 -18.51 -10.48
N THR A 51 18.09 -18.20 -9.61
CA THR A 51 16.69 -17.95 -9.95
C THR A 51 16.29 -16.59 -9.35
N PRO A 52 16.65 -15.45 -9.97
CA PRO A 52 16.45 -14.12 -9.38
C PRO A 52 15.01 -13.83 -8.96
N LYS A 53 14.03 -14.41 -9.67
CA LYS A 53 12.60 -14.37 -9.29
C LYS A 53 12.33 -14.91 -7.88
N SER A 54 13.10 -15.88 -7.41
CA SER A 54 12.97 -16.43 -6.04
C SER A 54 13.38 -15.41 -4.97
N ILE A 55 14.39 -14.58 -5.26
CA ILE A 55 14.78 -13.44 -4.40
C ILE A 55 13.62 -12.45 -4.30
N ILE A 56 12.98 -12.13 -5.43
CA ILE A 56 11.83 -11.22 -5.46
C ILE A 56 10.66 -11.75 -4.63
N LYS A 57 10.37 -13.05 -4.71
CA LYS A 57 9.36 -13.70 -3.86
C LYS A 57 9.73 -13.66 -2.38
N ALA A 58 11.02 -13.75 -2.05
CA ALA A 58 11.49 -13.61 -0.68
C ALA A 58 11.31 -12.18 -0.15
N ILE A 59 11.52 -11.15 -0.98
CA ILE A 59 11.22 -9.75 -0.63
C ILE A 59 9.73 -9.58 -0.33
N GLU A 60 8.87 -10.07 -1.21
CA GLU A 60 7.41 -10.02 -1.01
C GLU A 60 7.03 -10.70 0.31
N ALA A 61 7.53 -11.91 0.54
CA ALA A 61 7.23 -12.67 1.75
C ALA A 61 7.74 -12.00 3.03
N ALA A 62 8.97 -11.47 3.01
CA ALA A 62 9.55 -10.72 4.12
C ALA A 62 8.77 -9.43 4.43
N SER A 63 8.17 -8.83 3.40
CA SER A 63 7.31 -7.65 3.54
C SER A 63 5.91 -7.99 4.11
N GLY A 64 5.58 -9.28 4.23
CA GLY A 64 4.30 -9.80 4.72
C GLY A 64 3.36 -10.35 3.63
N GLY A 65 3.70 -10.19 2.36
CA GLY A 65 3.00 -10.76 1.21
C GLY A 65 1.84 -9.94 0.65
N TRP A 66 1.69 -9.92 -0.68
CA TRP A 66 0.60 -9.17 -1.36
C TRP A 66 -0.78 -9.62 -0.89
N GLY A 67 -0.97 -10.93 -0.69
CA GLY A 67 -2.26 -11.47 -0.23
C GLY A 67 -2.68 -10.94 1.15
N LYS A 68 -1.73 -10.61 2.02
CA LYS A 68 -2.01 -10.04 3.35
C LYS A 68 -2.33 -8.56 3.27
N LEU A 69 -1.60 -7.81 2.42
CA LEU A 69 -1.89 -6.41 2.13
C LEU A 69 -3.26 -6.26 1.47
N TRP A 70 -3.56 -7.07 0.46
CA TRP A 70 -4.85 -7.07 -0.24
C TRP A 70 -6.03 -7.30 0.70
N LYS A 71 -5.89 -8.18 1.71
CA LYS A 71 -6.93 -8.43 2.72
C LYS A 71 -7.20 -7.24 3.64
N GLN A 72 -6.28 -6.26 3.70
CA GLN A 72 -6.52 -4.99 4.39
C GLN A 72 -7.53 -4.10 3.63
N LYS A 73 -7.82 -4.40 2.35
CA LYS A 73 -8.74 -3.71 1.44
C LYS A 73 -8.33 -2.30 1.06
N ASP A 74 -8.06 -1.46 2.05
CA ASP A 74 -7.77 -0.05 1.91
C ASP A 74 -6.78 0.43 2.99
N VAL A 75 -6.18 1.59 2.75
CA VAL A 75 -5.29 2.27 3.70
C VAL A 75 -5.53 3.78 3.71
N GLU A 76 -5.36 4.41 4.87
CA GLU A 76 -5.21 5.86 5.04
C GLU A 76 -3.91 6.14 5.79
N PHE A 77 -3.19 7.20 5.42
CA PHE A 77 -2.02 7.67 6.14
C PHE A 77 -1.76 9.16 5.87
N ASN A 78 -0.98 9.79 6.75
CA ASN A 78 -0.41 11.10 6.48
C ASN A 78 0.89 10.92 5.70
N TYR A 79 1.08 11.71 4.65
CA TYR A 79 2.27 11.69 3.80
C TYR A 79 2.93 13.06 3.77
N ASN A 80 4.25 13.08 3.98
CA ASN A 80 5.07 14.28 3.86
C ASN A 80 6.17 14.02 2.83
N TYR A 81 6.20 14.83 1.79
CA TYR A 81 7.28 14.91 0.82
C TYR A 81 8.07 16.19 1.12
N LEU A 82 9.32 16.06 1.57
CA LEU A 82 10.14 17.16 2.04
C LEU A 82 11.37 17.29 1.16
N GLN A 83 11.70 18.50 0.71
CA GLN A 83 13.00 18.78 0.11
C GLN A 83 13.99 19.32 1.13
N ALA A 84 15.28 19.21 0.80
CA ALA A 84 16.37 19.73 1.63
C ALA A 84 16.30 21.25 1.90
N ASP A 85 15.64 22.02 1.03
CA ASP A 85 15.43 23.46 1.21
C ASP A 85 14.26 23.81 2.15
N GLY A 86 13.54 22.80 2.64
CA GLY A 86 12.42 22.94 3.57
C GLY A 86 11.06 23.09 2.90
N THR A 87 10.98 23.17 1.56
CA THR A 87 9.70 23.08 0.84
C THR A 87 9.07 21.71 1.03
N ALA A 88 7.73 21.65 0.99
CA ALA A 88 7.04 20.39 1.20
C ALA A 88 5.70 20.27 0.48
N ASP A 89 5.34 19.02 0.18
CA ASP A 89 3.94 18.64 -0.05
C ASP A 89 3.48 17.78 1.15
N LYS A 90 2.34 18.14 1.75
CA LYS A 90 1.75 17.41 2.88
C LYS A 90 0.32 17.02 2.57
N SER A 91 0.07 15.72 2.60
CA SER A 91 -1.24 15.15 2.28
C SER A 91 -1.73 14.11 3.27
N ILE A 92 -3.04 13.91 3.26
CA ILE A 92 -3.64 12.64 3.67
C ILE A 92 -3.80 11.82 2.39
N GLU A 93 -3.27 10.61 2.40
CA GLU A 93 -3.34 9.67 1.28
C GLU A 93 -4.29 8.52 1.61
N ARG A 94 -5.03 8.05 0.60
CA ARG A 94 -5.93 6.90 0.70
C ARG A 94 -5.84 6.03 -0.52
N TYR A 95 -5.68 4.71 -0.31
CA TYR A 95 -5.65 3.74 -1.40
C TYR A 95 -6.69 2.64 -1.18
N VAL A 96 -7.35 2.22 -2.27
CA VAL A 96 -8.20 1.01 -2.29
C VAL A 96 -7.51 -0.01 -3.18
N PHE A 97 -7.03 -1.09 -2.57
CA PHE A 97 -6.14 -2.02 -3.26
C PHE A 97 -6.82 -2.75 -4.41
N HIS A 98 -8.11 -3.06 -4.27
CA HIS A 98 -8.79 -3.94 -5.23
C HIS A 98 -9.01 -3.33 -6.63
N THR A 99 -9.11 -2.01 -6.68
CA THR A 99 -9.27 -1.20 -7.91
C THR A 99 -8.04 -0.38 -8.23
N GLU A 100 -6.99 -0.46 -7.40
CA GLU A 100 -5.79 0.38 -7.48
C GLU A 100 -6.13 1.89 -7.47
N GLN A 101 -7.23 2.25 -6.81
CA GLN A 101 -7.61 3.64 -6.63
C GLN A 101 -6.64 4.32 -5.69
N SER A 102 -6.33 5.57 -6.00
CA SER A 102 -5.49 6.39 -5.14
C SER A 102 -5.97 7.83 -5.06
N TRP A 103 -5.94 8.35 -3.85
CA TRP A 103 -6.50 9.64 -3.51
C TRP A 103 -5.55 10.36 -2.58
N GLY A 104 -5.37 11.66 -2.76
CA GLY A 104 -4.60 12.49 -1.84
C GLY A 104 -5.19 13.87 -1.70
N LYS A 105 -5.28 14.33 -0.45
CA LYS A 105 -5.72 15.68 -0.11
C LYS A 105 -4.57 16.47 0.48
N TYR A 106 -4.19 17.51 -0.23
CA TYR A 106 -3.03 18.34 0.02
C TYR A 106 -3.44 19.60 0.78
N THR A 107 -2.81 19.80 1.95
CA THR A 107 -2.96 21.02 2.76
C THR A 107 -1.75 21.95 2.62
N GLN A 108 -0.64 21.42 2.14
CA GLN A 108 0.56 22.14 1.71
C GLN A 108 1.04 21.46 0.42
N HIS A 109 1.42 22.24 -0.58
CA HIS A 109 1.78 21.72 -1.90
C HIS A 109 2.77 22.62 -2.66
N ASP A 110 3.94 22.84 -2.06
CA ASP A 110 4.93 23.77 -2.59
C ASP A 110 5.69 23.23 -3.81
N ILE A 111 5.60 21.93 -4.10
CA ILE A 111 6.52 21.22 -4.99
C ILE A 111 5.81 20.61 -6.20
N ASN A 112 5.05 19.52 -6.01
CA ASN A 112 4.60 18.68 -7.13
C ASN A 112 3.14 18.92 -7.52
N VAL A 113 2.32 19.44 -6.60
CA VAL A 113 0.86 19.51 -6.75
C VAL A 113 0.41 20.95 -6.87
N MET A 114 0.28 21.48 -8.09
CA MET A 114 -0.13 22.88 -8.33
C MET A 114 0.69 23.93 -7.54
N PRO A 115 2.03 23.88 -7.61
CA PRO A 115 2.89 24.77 -6.84
C PRO A 115 2.61 26.24 -7.14
N GLY A 116 2.67 27.09 -6.11
CA GLY A 116 2.40 28.53 -6.22
C GLY A 116 0.92 28.90 -6.21
N THR A 117 0.03 27.96 -5.88
CA THR A 117 -1.40 28.23 -5.68
C THR A 117 -1.80 28.02 -4.21
N ASP A 118 -2.84 28.71 -3.76
CA ASP A 118 -3.35 28.58 -2.40
C ASP A 118 -4.57 27.65 -2.33
N GLY A 119 -4.81 27.10 -1.15
CA GLY A 119 -6.01 26.33 -0.83
C GLY A 119 -5.84 24.82 -0.99
N GLU A 120 -6.87 24.08 -0.59
CA GLU A 120 -6.82 22.62 -0.56
C GLU A 120 -6.91 22.06 -1.98
N VAL A 121 -6.00 21.15 -2.32
CA VAL A 121 -6.02 20.41 -3.59
C VAL A 121 -6.32 18.94 -3.29
N ILE A 122 -7.27 18.37 -4.02
CA ILE A 122 -7.57 16.94 -3.95
C ILE A 122 -7.29 16.33 -5.31
N GLN A 123 -6.48 15.28 -5.31
CA GLN A 123 -6.16 14.45 -6.46
C GLN A 123 -6.77 13.07 -6.26
N TYR A 124 -7.40 12.52 -7.29
CA TYR A 124 -8.02 11.20 -7.28
C TYR A 124 -7.73 10.46 -8.58
N TYR A 125 -7.40 9.17 -8.49
CA TYR A 125 -7.32 8.24 -9.59
C TYR A 125 -8.30 7.10 -9.33
N ASP A 126 -9.27 6.94 -10.23
CA ASP A 126 -10.38 6.00 -10.07
C ASP A 126 -10.03 4.54 -10.47
N GLY A 127 -8.80 4.31 -10.92
CA GLY A 127 -8.33 3.05 -11.52
C GLY A 127 -8.19 3.14 -13.04
N GLU A 128 -8.76 4.18 -13.66
CA GLU A 128 -8.71 4.42 -15.10
C GLU A 128 -8.29 5.87 -15.41
N ASN A 129 -8.99 6.85 -14.83
CA ASN A 129 -8.86 8.28 -15.07
C ASN A 129 -8.43 9.05 -13.81
N ALA A 130 -7.78 10.19 -14.04
CA ALA A 130 -7.39 11.13 -12.99
C ALA A 130 -8.35 12.31 -12.92
N HIS A 131 -8.65 12.73 -11.69
CA HIS A 131 -9.51 13.84 -11.34
C HIS A 131 -8.78 14.73 -10.34
N ILE A 132 -8.98 16.04 -10.46
CA ILE A 132 -8.38 17.02 -9.56
C ILE A 132 -9.39 18.13 -9.25
N SER A 133 -9.40 18.58 -8.00
CA SER A 133 -10.15 19.75 -7.57
C SER A 133 -9.30 20.65 -6.69
N GLN A 134 -9.60 21.94 -6.70
CA GLN A 134 -9.04 22.93 -5.79
C GLN A 134 -10.17 23.68 -5.09
N ASN A 135 -10.16 23.70 -3.76
CA ASN A 135 -11.22 24.28 -2.92
C ASN A 135 -12.62 23.81 -3.35
N GLY A 136 -12.76 22.52 -3.68
CA GLY A 136 -14.01 21.90 -4.12
C GLY A 136 -14.44 22.23 -5.56
N THR A 137 -13.65 22.98 -6.31
CA THR A 137 -13.91 23.25 -7.74
C THR A 137 -13.09 22.30 -8.60
N LYS A 138 -13.76 21.55 -9.47
CA LYS A 138 -13.10 20.65 -10.42
C LYS A 138 -12.20 21.41 -11.38
N ILE A 139 -11.03 20.85 -11.66
CA ILE A 139 -10.06 21.38 -12.62
C ILE A 139 -10.07 20.48 -13.85
N GLU A 140 -10.27 21.10 -15.02
CA GLU A 140 -10.31 20.42 -16.33
C GLU A 140 -9.05 20.68 -17.17
N ASP A 141 -8.04 21.34 -16.60
CA ASP A 141 -6.78 21.60 -17.29
C ASP A 141 -6.05 20.27 -17.58
N PRO A 142 -5.73 19.95 -18.85
CA PRO A 142 -5.11 18.68 -19.21
C PRO A 142 -3.73 18.46 -18.59
N THR A 143 -2.96 19.54 -18.35
CA THR A 143 -1.64 19.44 -17.73
C THR A 143 -1.78 19.02 -16.27
N ALA A 144 -2.66 19.69 -15.53
CA ALA A 144 -2.96 19.36 -14.14
C ALA A 144 -3.50 17.92 -13.98
N ILE A 145 -4.38 17.48 -14.90
CA ILE A 145 -4.90 16.10 -14.93
C ILE A 145 -3.77 15.11 -15.23
N GLY A 146 -2.91 15.40 -16.21
CA GLY A 146 -1.76 14.55 -16.55
C GLY A 146 -0.77 14.39 -15.38
N SER A 147 -0.42 15.48 -14.72
CA SER A 147 0.41 15.46 -13.51
C SER A 147 -0.26 14.69 -12.37
N THR A 148 -1.57 14.84 -12.20
CA THR A 148 -2.35 14.09 -11.21
C THR A 148 -2.29 12.59 -11.49
N GLN A 149 -2.50 12.19 -12.74
CA GLN A 149 -2.43 10.79 -13.16
C GLN A 149 -1.06 10.19 -12.86
N PHE A 150 0.00 10.91 -13.18
CA PHE A 150 1.37 10.47 -12.89
C PHE A 150 1.58 10.29 -11.38
N LEU A 151 1.30 11.32 -10.58
CA LEU A 151 1.56 11.32 -9.13
C LEU A 151 0.74 10.27 -8.39
N ARG A 152 -0.55 10.13 -8.71
CA ARG A 152 -1.43 9.12 -8.09
C ARG A 152 -0.90 7.70 -8.32
N LYS A 153 -0.53 7.38 -9.56
CA LYS A 153 0.05 6.07 -9.92
C LYS A 153 1.41 5.85 -9.26
N ALA A 154 2.29 6.85 -9.29
CA ALA A 154 3.62 6.76 -8.70
C ALA A 154 3.56 6.56 -7.18
N ASN A 155 2.78 7.37 -6.46
CA ASN A 155 2.65 7.25 -5.00
C ASN A 155 2.07 5.90 -4.57
N TYR A 156 1.03 5.42 -5.28
CA TYR A 156 0.49 4.09 -5.05
C TYR A 156 1.56 3.01 -5.29
N PHE A 157 2.26 3.07 -6.42
CA PHE A 157 3.33 2.11 -6.74
C PHE A 157 4.40 2.07 -5.66
N TRP A 158 4.92 3.22 -5.22
CA TRP A 158 5.95 3.27 -4.18
C TRP A 158 5.48 2.71 -2.83
N PHE A 159 4.20 2.85 -2.51
CA PHE A 159 3.62 2.23 -1.31
C PHE A 159 3.58 0.70 -1.41
N VAL A 160 3.20 0.16 -2.57
CA VAL A 160 2.99 -1.29 -2.77
C VAL A 160 4.20 -2.02 -3.38
N MET A 161 5.27 -1.31 -3.72
CA MET A 161 6.38 -1.80 -4.55
C MET A 161 6.87 -3.16 -4.07
N MET A 162 7.25 -3.28 -2.78
CA MET A 162 7.84 -4.51 -2.22
C MET A 162 6.92 -5.73 -2.27
N TYR A 163 5.62 -5.53 -2.51
CA TYR A 163 4.61 -6.57 -2.66
C TYR A 163 4.30 -6.94 -4.10
N LYS A 164 4.68 -6.09 -5.07
CA LYS A 164 4.24 -6.18 -6.47
C LYS A 164 5.38 -6.36 -7.48
N LEU A 165 6.61 -6.54 -7.01
CA LEU A 165 7.74 -6.79 -7.88
C LEU A 165 7.66 -8.14 -8.61
N ASP A 166 6.77 -9.09 -8.24
CA ASP A 166 6.58 -10.36 -8.97
C ASP A 166 5.52 -10.31 -10.09
N ASN A 167 5.03 -9.12 -10.46
CA ASN A 167 3.96 -8.97 -11.45
C ASN A 167 4.34 -9.46 -12.86
N PRO A 168 3.36 -9.82 -13.71
CA PRO A 168 3.61 -10.15 -15.11
C PRO A 168 4.30 -9.00 -15.85
N GLY A 169 5.29 -9.33 -16.68
CA GLY A 169 6.06 -8.36 -17.46
C GLY A 169 7.24 -7.72 -16.72
N VAL A 170 7.52 -8.14 -15.47
CA VAL A 170 8.74 -7.75 -14.77
C VAL A 170 9.90 -8.68 -15.17
N LEU A 171 11.05 -8.08 -15.41
CA LEU A 171 12.31 -8.73 -15.79
C LEU A 171 13.31 -8.58 -14.65
N TYR A 172 14.11 -9.62 -14.41
CA TYR A 172 15.05 -9.68 -13.30
C TYR A 172 16.43 -10.13 -13.76
N GLU A 173 17.47 -9.51 -13.20
CA GLU A 173 18.85 -9.92 -13.38
C GLU A 173 19.57 -9.90 -12.03
N TYR A 174 20.26 -10.98 -11.67
CA TYR A 174 21.10 -11.01 -10.47
C TYR A 174 22.48 -10.45 -10.81
N ASN A 175 22.94 -9.44 -10.06
CA ASN A 175 24.18 -8.70 -10.32
C ASN A 175 25.27 -8.98 -9.27
N GLY A 176 25.21 -10.14 -8.61
CA GLY A 176 26.16 -10.52 -7.57
C GLY A 176 25.81 -9.98 -6.20
N SER A 177 26.75 -10.11 -5.26
CA SER A 177 26.60 -9.67 -3.89
C SER A 177 27.59 -8.56 -3.53
N GLU A 178 27.22 -7.74 -2.55
CA GLU A 178 28.02 -6.62 -2.08
C GLU A 178 27.92 -6.49 -0.55
N ASN A 179 29.03 -6.16 0.10
CA ASN A 179 29.02 -5.78 1.52
C ASN A 179 29.00 -4.25 1.61
N VAL A 180 27.97 -3.71 2.24
CA VAL A 180 27.83 -2.26 2.47
C VAL A 180 27.79 -2.04 3.97
N ASN A 181 28.81 -1.37 4.51
CA ASN A 181 28.93 -1.04 5.93
C ASN A 181 28.76 -2.25 6.89
N GLY A 182 29.23 -3.42 6.48
CA GLY A 182 29.17 -4.64 7.30
C GLY A 182 27.92 -5.50 7.07
N THR A 183 26.96 -5.06 6.26
CA THR A 183 25.80 -5.86 5.87
C THR A 183 25.99 -6.45 4.47
N ASP A 184 25.77 -7.76 4.33
CA ASP A 184 25.84 -8.44 3.05
C ASP A 184 24.51 -8.37 2.31
N TYR A 185 24.57 -7.96 1.04
CA TYR A 185 23.44 -7.81 0.14
C TYR A 185 23.60 -8.69 -1.09
N ASP A 186 22.48 -9.21 -1.59
CA ASP A 186 22.37 -9.65 -2.98
C ASP A 186 21.78 -8.53 -3.82
N LYS A 187 22.34 -8.29 -5.01
CA LYS A 187 21.88 -7.24 -5.91
C LYS A 187 21.03 -7.84 -7.02
N VAL A 188 19.84 -7.28 -7.20
CA VAL A 188 18.93 -7.68 -8.27
C VAL A 188 18.49 -6.44 -9.04
N THR A 189 18.78 -6.40 -10.33
CA THR A 189 18.19 -5.44 -11.24
C THR A 189 16.77 -5.88 -11.60
N VAL A 190 15.84 -4.95 -11.49
CA VAL A 190 14.45 -5.10 -11.87
C VAL A 190 14.11 -4.05 -12.91
N THR A 191 13.51 -4.48 -14.02
CA THR A 191 12.94 -3.59 -15.03
C THR A 191 11.70 -4.24 -15.63
N TYR A 192 11.13 -3.66 -16.67
CA TYR A 192 9.90 -4.14 -17.28
C TYR A 192 10.08 -4.42 -18.76
N ASP A 193 9.29 -5.38 -19.24
CA ASP A 193 9.19 -5.71 -20.64
C ASP A 193 8.56 -4.53 -21.42
N PRO A 194 9.28 -3.92 -22.38
CA PRO A 194 8.75 -2.85 -23.22
C PRO A 194 7.57 -3.31 -24.08
N GLU A 195 7.47 -4.60 -24.41
CA GLU A 195 6.31 -5.15 -25.11
C GLU A 195 5.06 -5.17 -24.23
N VAL A 196 5.20 -5.26 -22.90
CA VAL A 196 4.08 -5.20 -21.96
C VAL A 196 3.73 -3.76 -21.61
N THR A 197 4.73 -2.96 -21.27
CA THR A 197 4.56 -1.58 -20.78
C THR A 197 4.27 -0.56 -21.87
N LYS A 198 4.66 -0.84 -23.12
CA LYS A 198 4.57 0.08 -24.27
C LYS A 198 5.29 1.41 -24.07
N LYS A 199 6.23 1.47 -23.11
CA LYS A 199 7.07 2.65 -22.87
C LYS A 199 8.33 2.58 -23.74
N GLU A 200 8.78 3.75 -24.21
CA GLU A 200 10.09 3.88 -24.88
C GLU A 200 11.23 3.55 -23.90
N GLN A 201 11.08 4.00 -22.65
CA GLN A 201 12.03 3.71 -21.58
C GLN A 201 11.31 3.29 -20.31
N ASN A 202 11.73 2.14 -19.77
CA ASN A 202 11.23 1.64 -18.51
C ASN A 202 12.11 2.10 -17.35
N ASP A 203 11.47 2.19 -16.18
CA ASP A 203 12.17 2.38 -14.92
C ASP A 203 13.06 1.16 -14.64
N ILE A 204 14.22 1.40 -14.05
CA ILE A 204 15.21 0.39 -13.69
C ILE A 204 15.47 0.55 -12.20
N TYR A 205 15.42 -0.55 -11.44
CA TYR A 205 15.73 -0.57 -10.02
C TYR A 205 16.85 -1.57 -9.76
N VAL A 206 17.92 -1.18 -9.07
CA VAL A 206 18.97 -2.07 -8.60
C VAL A 206 18.79 -2.25 -7.10
N LEU A 207 18.11 -3.33 -6.72
CA LEU A 207 17.72 -3.62 -5.34
C LEU A 207 18.87 -4.21 -4.55
N TYR A 208 19.10 -3.73 -3.33
CA TYR A 208 20.04 -4.32 -2.38
C TYR A 208 19.24 -5.11 -1.36
N VAL A 209 19.17 -6.42 -1.58
CA VAL A 209 18.39 -7.36 -0.78
C VAL A 209 19.25 -7.88 0.35
N ASN A 210 18.88 -7.55 1.59
CA ASN A 210 19.61 -7.94 2.78
C ASN A 210 19.59 -9.47 2.92
N LYS A 211 20.76 -10.09 2.97
CA LYS A 211 20.86 -11.56 3.00
C LYS A 211 20.31 -12.20 4.27
N GLU A 212 20.20 -11.46 5.36
CA GLU A 212 19.60 -11.95 6.61
C GLU A 212 18.08 -11.77 6.57
N THR A 213 17.63 -10.53 6.46
CA THR A 213 16.21 -10.15 6.62
C THR A 213 15.37 -10.40 5.36
N LYS A 214 16.01 -10.51 4.19
CA LYS A 214 15.39 -10.57 2.86
C LYS A 214 14.62 -9.30 2.46
N MET A 215 14.75 -8.23 3.23
CA MET A 215 14.19 -6.92 2.90
C MET A 215 15.09 -6.15 1.95
N VAL A 216 14.51 -5.16 1.25
CA VAL A 216 15.28 -4.18 0.47
C VAL A 216 15.58 -2.98 1.36
N ASP A 217 16.84 -2.81 1.76
CA ASP A 217 17.24 -1.70 2.65
C ASP A 217 17.56 -0.43 1.85
N GLN A 218 18.05 -0.61 0.62
CA GLN A 218 18.33 0.47 -0.32
C GLN A 218 18.22 -0.02 -1.75
N PHE A 219 18.06 0.90 -2.70
CA PHE A 219 18.15 0.60 -4.11
C PHE A 219 18.53 1.84 -4.92
N TYR A 220 19.16 1.60 -6.06
CA TYR A 220 19.34 2.64 -7.07
C TYR A 220 18.19 2.59 -8.07
N PHE A 221 17.75 3.72 -8.57
CA PHE A 221 16.66 3.75 -9.54
C PHE A 221 16.82 4.82 -10.60
N SER A 222 16.28 4.53 -11.78
CA SER A 222 16.11 5.50 -12.85
C SER A 222 14.75 6.18 -12.71
N LEU A 223 14.64 7.38 -13.24
CA LEU A 223 13.39 8.13 -13.31
C LEU A 223 13.34 8.86 -14.66
N PRO A 224 13.05 8.14 -15.77
CA PRO A 224 13.09 8.70 -17.13
C PRO A 224 12.13 9.87 -17.33
N ALA A 225 11.00 9.88 -16.62
CA ALA A 225 10.05 11.00 -16.63
C ALA A 225 10.67 12.34 -16.20
N PHE A 226 11.79 12.29 -15.47
CA PHE A 226 12.57 13.44 -15.01
C PHE A 226 13.98 13.48 -15.60
N GLY A 227 14.25 12.71 -16.66
CA GLY A 227 15.51 12.69 -17.39
C GLY A 227 16.62 11.84 -16.77
N PHE A 228 16.34 11.12 -15.67
CA PHE A 228 17.28 10.17 -15.09
C PHE A 228 17.13 8.81 -15.76
N ASN A 229 17.89 8.60 -16.84
CA ASN A 229 17.74 7.41 -17.67
C ASN A 229 18.43 6.17 -17.10
N ASP A 230 19.52 6.37 -16.35
CA ASP A 230 20.27 5.33 -15.67
C ASP A 230 19.87 5.25 -14.18
N PRO A 231 20.06 4.09 -13.51
CA PRO A 231 19.74 3.94 -12.10
C PRO A 231 20.78 4.61 -11.21
N VAL A 232 20.69 5.94 -11.11
CA VAL A 232 21.67 6.80 -10.39
C VAL A 232 21.07 7.52 -9.19
N LEU A 233 19.76 7.47 -9.00
CA LEU A 233 19.13 8.00 -7.79
C LEU A 233 19.20 6.91 -6.72
N LEU A 234 19.72 7.22 -5.53
CA LEU A 234 19.79 6.27 -4.42
C LEU A 234 18.61 6.50 -3.49
N MET A 235 17.86 5.45 -3.20
CA MET A 235 16.84 5.46 -2.16
C MET A 235 17.23 4.52 -1.02
N LYS A 236 17.13 5.01 0.22
CA LYS A 236 17.24 4.20 1.44
C LYS A 236 15.86 4.08 2.08
N VAL A 237 15.49 2.87 2.48
CA VAL A 237 14.12 2.54 2.91
C VAL A 237 14.11 2.10 4.36
N ASN A 238 13.26 2.74 5.16
CA ASN A 238 12.97 2.31 6.52
C ASN A 238 11.50 1.89 6.60
N TYR A 239 11.25 0.79 7.30
CA TYR A 239 9.94 0.16 7.37
C TYR A 239 9.27 0.37 8.73
N GLU A 240 7.94 0.47 8.70
CA GLU A 240 7.08 0.36 9.88
C GLU A 240 6.29 -0.94 9.78
N GLU A 241 6.30 -1.75 10.84
CA GLU A 241 5.45 -2.94 10.91
C GLU A 241 4.03 -2.54 11.33
N VAL A 242 3.05 -2.78 10.47
CA VAL A 242 1.63 -2.53 10.76
C VAL A 242 0.83 -3.76 10.37
N ASN A 243 0.11 -4.35 11.32
CA ASN A 243 -0.63 -5.60 11.13
C ASN A 243 0.25 -6.75 10.58
N GLY A 244 1.55 -6.76 10.89
CA GLY A 244 2.54 -7.70 10.35
C GLY A 244 2.80 -7.55 8.86
N LEU A 245 2.65 -6.34 8.33
CA LEU A 245 3.10 -5.90 7.01
C LEU A 245 4.24 -4.88 7.22
N MET A 246 5.35 -5.04 6.51
CA MET A 246 6.46 -4.09 6.54
C MET A 246 6.21 -2.98 5.51
N ILE A 247 5.66 -1.85 5.95
CA ILE A 247 5.33 -0.72 5.08
C ILE A 247 6.57 0.16 4.92
N PRO A 248 6.99 0.57 3.70
CA PRO A 248 8.11 1.48 3.49
C PRO A 248 7.73 2.92 3.93
N ALA A 249 7.65 3.12 5.24
CA ALA A 249 7.10 4.31 5.87
C ALA A 249 8.04 5.51 5.82
N LYS A 250 9.34 5.30 5.58
CA LYS A 250 10.26 6.39 5.28
C LYS A 250 11.18 6.02 4.13
N ARG A 251 11.32 6.92 3.16
CA ARG A 251 12.24 6.81 2.03
C ARG A 251 13.08 8.08 1.95
N ASP A 252 14.39 7.91 2.07
CA ASP A 252 15.38 8.98 1.93
C ASP A 252 16.01 8.86 0.54
N ILE A 253 15.86 9.89 -0.30
CA ILE A 253 16.33 9.90 -1.69
C ILE A 253 17.52 10.84 -1.81
N PHE A 254 18.59 10.34 -2.44
CA PHE A 254 19.85 11.03 -2.65
C PHE A 254 20.11 11.17 -4.15
N PHE A 255 20.50 12.38 -4.55
CA PHE A 255 20.91 12.66 -5.92
C PHE A 255 22.44 12.56 -6.01
N PRO A 256 22.98 12.05 -7.12
CA PRO A 256 24.42 11.99 -7.31
C PRO A 256 24.98 13.41 -7.53
N GLY A 257 26.13 13.70 -6.93
CA GLY A 257 26.95 14.86 -7.24
C GLY A 257 27.64 14.71 -8.60
N GLU A 258 28.32 15.76 -9.05
CA GLU A 258 29.04 15.77 -10.33
C GLU A 258 30.13 14.69 -10.43
N ASP A 259 30.71 14.29 -9.29
CA ASP A 259 31.71 13.23 -9.17
C ASP A 259 31.10 11.83 -8.91
N GLY A 260 29.77 11.73 -8.91
CA GLY A 260 29.03 10.50 -8.61
C GLY A 260 28.92 10.16 -7.12
N SER A 261 29.42 11.02 -6.22
CA SER A 261 29.23 10.85 -4.78
C SER A 261 27.81 11.22 -4.35
N TYR A 262 27.38 10.75 -3.17
CA TYR A 262 26.11 11.13 -2.56
C TYR A 262 26.37 11.95 -1.30
N GLY A 263 25.55 12.98 -1.08
CA GLY A 263 25.64 13.80 0.12
C GLY A 263 25.26 13.05 1.40
N ASP A 264 25.66 13.58 2.55
CA ASP A 264 25.36 13.01 3.87
C ASP A 264 23.87 13.13 4.26
N GLN A 265 23.16 14.08 3.65
CA GLN A 265 21.73 14.32 3.87
C GLN A 265 20.94 14.01 2.60
N PRO A 266 19.71 13.49 2.73
CA PRO A 266 18.87 13.23 1.57
C PRO A 266 18.44 14.54 0.90
N ALA A 267 18.31 14.50 -0.42
CA ALA A 267 17.73 15.58 -1.21
C ALA A 267 16.21 15.66 -0.99
N ILE A 268 15.57 14.48 -0.87
CA ILE A 268 14.13 14.35 -0.62
C ILE A 268 13.90 13.33 0.51
N GLN A 269 12.98 13.63 1.41
CA GLN A 269 12.44 12.68 2.38
C GLN A 269 10.95 12.48 2.14
N GLU A 270 10.56 11.22 2.01
CA GLU A 270 9.16 10.81 1.95
C GLU A 270 8.81 10.08 3.23
N ILE A 271 7.80 10.56 3.96
CA ILE A 271 7.46 10.05 5.30
C ILE A 271 5.96 9.81 5.39
N SER A 272 5.60 8.54 5.57
CA SER A 272 4.25 8.09 5.88
C SER A 272 4.09 7.88 7.39
N THR A 273 3.00 8.36 7.97
CA THR A 273 2.68 8.20 9.40
C THR A 273 1.19 7.96 9.59
N ASN A 274 0.80 7.49 10.78
CA ASN A 274 -0.60 7.21 11.12
C ASN A 274 -1.28 6.24 10.15
N ILE A 275 -0.55 5.20 9.73
CA ILE A 275 -1.01 4.21 8.76
C ILE A 275 -2.13 3.37 9.38
N LYS A 276 -3.31 3.41 8.74
CA LYS A 276 -4.50 2.68 9.18
C LYS A 276 -5.09 1.90 8.02
N PHE A 277 -5.36 0.63 8.26
CA PHE A 277 -5.89 -0.29 7.27
C PHE A 277 -7.36 -0.61 7.53
N ASN A 278 -8.05 -1.06 6.48
CA ASN A 278 -9.43 -1.57 6.55
C ASN A 278 -10.39 -0.53 7.17
N ASN A 279 -10.30 0.70 6.69
CA ASN A 279 -11.15 1.82 7.10
C ASN A 279 -12.56 1.72 6.47
N GLY A 280 -12.71 0.89 5.44
CA GLY A 280 -14.00 0.67 4.77
C GLY A 280 -14.30 1.68 3.67
N PHE A 281 -13.28 2.32 3.09
CA PHE A 281 -13.46 3.24 1.97
C PHE A 281 -14.02 2.51 0.75
N THR A 282 -14.94 3.20 0.08
CA THR A 282 -15.48 2.83 -1.22
C THR A 282 -15.10 3.87 -2.27
N GLU A 283 -15.30 3.53 -3.54
CA GLU A 283 -15.13 4.48 -4.65
C GLU A 283 -15.93 5.77 -4.47
N ALA A 284 -17.14 5.66 -3.90
CA ALA A 284 -18.00 6.81 -3.62
C ALA A 284 -17.41 7.74 -2.55
N ASP A 285 -16.60 7.20 -1.63
CA ASP A 285 -15.95 8.00 -0.57
C ASP A 285 -14.72 8.77 -1.07
N LEU A 286 -14.14 8.36 -2.21
CA LEU A 286 -12.94 8.97 -2.79
C LEU A 286 -13.24 9.86 -4.00
N SER A 287 -14.38 9.66 -4.65
CA SER A 287 -14.82 10.46 -5.79
C SER A 287 -14.90 11.97 -5.47
N ILE A 288 -14.51 12.80 -6.44
CA ILE A 288 -14.53 14.28 -6.37
C ILE A 288 -15.12 14.91 -7.62
#